data_AF-A0A7J9RTP8-F1
#
_entry.id   AF-A0A7J9RTP8-F1
#
_cell.length_a   1.000
_cell.length_b   1.000
_cell.length_c   1.000
_cell.angle_alpha   90.00
_cell.angle_beta   90.00
_cell.angle_gamma   90.00
#
_symmetry.space_group_name_H-M   'P 1'
#
loop_
_entity.id
_entity.type
_entity.pdbx_description
1 polymer ?
#
loop_
_entity_poly.entity_id
_entity_poly.type
_entity_poly.pdbx_seq_one_letter_code
_entity_poly.pdbx_strand_id
1 'polypeptide(L)' 'MTNAIEGDLRKLSPSARSVLRKLASLGGKGRPKDLGDNIWTVNRALAQLMRYGYVEKEERGIYKILDPMIVHYFAKREV' A
#
# COMPACT_ATOMS: atom_id res chain seq x y z
N MET A 1 4.00 -13.11 19.65
CA MET A 1 2.69 -12.64 19.17
C MET A 1 2.90 -11.96 17.83
N THR A 2 2.47 -12.59 16.74
CA THR A 2 2.51 -11.95 15.42
C THR A 2 1.40 -10.90 15.41
N ASN A 3 1.74 -9.61 15.30
CA ASN A 3 0.74 -8.56 15.14
C ASN A 3 -0.22 -8.94 14.01
N ALA A 4 -1.53 -8.84 14.22
CA ALA A 4 -2.53 -9.23 13.21
C ALA A 4 -2.26 -8.57 11.85
N ILE A 5 -1.77 -7.32 11.87
CA ILE A 5 -1.32 -6.56 10.70
C ILE A 5 -0.16 -7.26 9.96
N GLU A 6 0.84 -7.75 10.69
CA GLU A 6 1.99 -8.46 10.11
C GLU A 6 1.56 -9.76 9.42
N GLY A 7 0.61 -10.48 10.03
CA GLY A 7 0.02 -11.69 9.46
C GLY A 7 -0.71 -11.43 8.14
N ASP A 8 -1.43 -10.31 8.05
CA ASP A 8 -2.16 -9.96 6.84
C ASP A 8 -1.24 -9.43 5.73
N LEU A 9 -0.25 -8.60 6.09
CA LEU A 9 0.76 -8.10 5.15
C LEU A 9 1.60 -9.23 4.52
N ARG A 10 1.78 -10.36 5.22
CA ARG A 10 2.48 -11.53 4.66
C ARG A 10 1.75 -12.17 3.47
N LYS A 11 0.42 -11.98 3.37
CA LYS A 11 -0.38 -12.47 2.23
C LYS A 11 -0.17 -11.63 0.96
N LEU A 12 0.41 -10.44 1.09
CA LEU A 12 0.69 -9.54 -0.02
C LEU A 12 1.96 -9.95 -0.77
N SER A 13 1.91 -9.80 -2.09
CA SER A 13 3.11 -9.94 -2.92
C SER A 13 4.19 -8.92 -2.51
N PRO A 14 5.48 -9.19 -2.78
CA PRO A 14 6.56 -8.25 -2.48
C PRO A 14 6.33 -6.85 -3.09
N SER A 15 5.81 -6.80 -4.33
CA SER A 15 5.47 -5.56 -5.01
C SER A 15 4.29 -4.84 -4.35
N ALA A 16 3.24 -5.56 -3.94
CA ALA A 16 2.12 -4.97 -3.20
C ALA A 16 2.57 -4.38 -1.85
N ARG A 17 3.44 -5.06 -1.11
CA ARG A 17 4.02 -4.52 0.13
C ARG A 17 4.87 -3.26 -0.12
N SER A 18 5.67 -3.27 -1.19
CA SER A 18 6.48 -2.12 -1.57
C SER A 18 5.62 -0.90 -1.91
N VAL A 19 4.59 -1.10 -2.76
CA VAL A 19 3.63 -0.05 -3.13
C VAL A 19 2.85 0.48 -1.93
N LEU A 20 2.39 -0.41 -1.04
CA LEU A 20 1.66 -0.02 0.17
C LEU A 20 2.55 0.78 1.12
N ARG A 21 3.82 0.38 1.29
CA ARG A 21 4.81 1.13 2.07
C ARG A 21 5.03 2.51 1.46
N LYS A 22 5.20 2.60 0.15
CA LYS A 22 5.43 3.88 -0.54
C LYS A 22 4.23 4.82 -0.41
N LEU A 23 3.01 4.30 -0.54
CA LEU A 23 1.78 5.06 -0.27
C LEU A 23 1.77 5.59 1.17
N ALA A 24 2.12 4.76 2.16
CA ALA A 24 2.18 5.18 3.55
C ALA A 24 3.22 6.31 3.77
N SER A 25 4.42 6.19 3.19
CA SER A 25 5.44 7.25 3.26
C SER A 25 5.02 8.57 2.60
N LEU A 26 4.09 8.52 1.63
CA LEU A 26 3.49 9.70 0.99
C LEU A 26 2.29 10.28 1.77
N GLY A 27 2.06 9.82 3.01
CA GLY A 27 0.92 10.26 3.83
C GLY A 27 -0.37 9.48 3.56
N GLY A 28 -0.28 8.29 2.97
CA GLY A 28 -1.40 7.39 2.72
C GLY A 28 -2.13 7.61 1.41
N LYS A 29 -1.62 8.47 0.52
CA LYS A 29 -2.20 8.75 -0.81
C LYS A 29 -1.13 8.92 -1.88
N GLY A 30 -1.40 8.50 -3.12
CA GLY A 30 -0.44 8.67 -4.22
C GLY A 30 -0.98 8.25 -5.58
N ARG A 31 -0.32 8.70 -6.66
CA ARG A 31 -0.62 8.24 -8.03
C ARG A 31 0.32 7.10 -8.39
N PRO A 32 -0.06 6.18 -9.31
CA PRO A 32 0.77 5.04 -9.68
C PRO A 32 2.22 5.40 -10.05
N LYS A 33 2.41 6.53 -10.73
CA LYS A 33 3.72 7.06 -11.13
C LYS A 33 4.67 7.36 -9.95
N ASP A 34 4.14 7.61 -8.77
CA ASP A 34 4.92 7.98 -7.58
C ASP A 34 5.25 6.74 -6.71
N LEU A 35 4.76 5.56 -7.11
CA LEU A 35 4.80 4.32 -6.32
C LEU A 35 5.83 3.29 -6.78
N GLY A 36 6.53 3.54 -7.89
CA GLY A 36 7.64 2.72 -8.37
C GLY A 36 7.94 2.95 -9.86
N ASP A 37 9.06 2.39 -10.31
CA ASP A 37 9.60 2.65 -11.66
C ASP A 37 8.87 1.89 -12.78
N ASN A 38 8.23 0.76 -12.46
CA ASN A 38 7.49 -0.06 -13.42
C ASN A 38 5.98 0.06 -13.22
N ILE A 39 5.34 0.82 -14.11
CA ILE A 39 3.90 1.13 -14.05
C ILE A 39 3.02 -0.14 -14.08
N TRP A 40 3.41 -1.17 -14.81
CA TRP A 40 2.61 -2.40 -14.94
C TRP A 40 2.66 -3.22 -13.65
N THR A 41 3.85 -3.31 -13.04
CA THR A 41 4.03 -3.92 -11.72
C THR A 41 3.26 -3.16 -10.65
N VAL A 42 3.30 -1.82 -10.68
CA VAL A 42 2.54 -0.97 -9.76
C VAL A 42 1.03 -1.19 -9.93
N ASN A 43 0.53 -1.22 -11.16
CA ASN A 43 -0.90 -1.44 -11.41
C ASN A 43 -1.36 -2.82 -10.94
N ARG A 44 -0.57 -3.89 -11.16
CA ARG A 44 -0.87 -5.22 -10.59
C ARG A 44 -0.87 -5.22 -9.06
N ALA A 45 0.10 -4.54 -8.45
CA ALA A 45 0.17 -4.38 -7.01
C ALA A 45 -1.06 -3.62 -6.45
N LEU A 46 -1.43 -2.50 -7.07
CA LEU A 46 -2.62 -1.71 -6.68
C LEU A 46 -3.91 -2.52 -6.83
N ALA A 47 -4.06 -3.29 -7.91
CA ALA A 47 -5.21 -4.17 -8.09
C ALA A 47 -5.31 -5.23 -6.97
N GLN A 48 -4.18 -5.80 -6.55
CA GLN A 48 -4.15 -6.70 -5.40
C GLN A 48 -4.55 -5.97 -4.11
N LEU A 49 -3.96 -4.81 -3.84
CA LEU A 49 -4.24 -4.03 -2.63
C LEU A 49 -5.73 -3.62 -2.56
N MET A 50 -6.34 -3.27 -3.69
CA MET A 50 -7.78 -2.97 -3.76
C MET A 50 -8.62 -4.21 -3.43
N ARG A 51 -8.31 -5.34 -4.05
CA ARG A 51 -9.02 -6.60 -3.81
C ARG A 51 -8.95 -7.06 -2.35
N TYR A 52 -7.85 -6.77 -1.67
CA TYR A 52 -7.63 -7.12 -0.27
C TYR A 52 -8.12 -6.04 0.71
N GLY A 53 -8.70 -4.94 0.22
CA GLY A 53 -9.28 -3.89 1.07
C GLY A 53 -8.25 -2.98 1.75
N TYR A 54 -7.01 -2.91 1.23
CA TYR A 54 -5.97 -2.01 1.76
C TYR A 54 -6.06 -0.60 1.19
N VAL A 55 -6.47 -0.50 -0.09
CA VAL A 55 -6.52 0.79 -0.80
C VAL A 55 -7.79 0.92 -1.61
N GLU A 56 -8.21 2.16 -1.83
CA GLU A 56 -9.26 2.53 -2.77
C GLU A 56 -8.72 3.45 -3.87
N LYS A 57 -9.40 3.46 -5.02
CA LYS A 57 -9.11 4.38 -6.13
C LYS A 57 -10.12 5.52 -6.11
N GLU A 58 -9.63 6.74 -5.89
CA GLU A 58 -10.42 7.97 -6.03
C GLU A 58 -10.58 8.34 -7.53
N GLU A 59 -11.59 9.15 -7.85
CA GLU A 59 -11.99 9.49 -9.24
C GLU A 59 -10.86 10.10 -10.09
N ARG A 60 -9.85 10.72 -9.47
CA ARG A 60 -8.71 11.35 -10.16
C ARG A 60 -7.53 10.41 -10.43
N GLY A 61 -7.71 9.10 -10.28
CA GLY A 61 -6.63 8.12 -10.42
C GLY A 61 -5.60 8.19 -9.28
N ILE A 62 -6.03 8.70 -8.13
CA ILE A 62 -5.27 8.71 -6.89
C ILE A 62 -5.69 7.48 -6.10
N TYR A 63 -4.72 6.79 -5.51
CA TYR A 63 -4.96 5.64 -4.65
C TYR A 63 -4.72 6.05 -3.21
N LYS A 64 -5.61 5.63 -2.31
CA LYS A 64 -5.62 6.00 -0.89
C LYS A 64 -5.64 4.74 -0.04
N ILE A 65 -4.83 4.71 1.03
CA ILE A 65 -4.90 3.68 2.06
C ILE A 65 -6.17 3.87 2.90
N LEU A 66 -6.93 2.79 3.06
CA LEU A 66 -8.21 2.80 3.78
C LEU A 66 -8.04 2.86 5.30
N ASP A 67 -7.11 2.08 5.85
CA ASP A 67 -6.87 1.99 7.29
C ASP A 67 -5.67 2.87 7.72
N PRO A 68 -5.89 3.93 8.52
CA PRO A 68 -4.81 4.77 9.07
C PRO A 68 -3.78 3.99 9.90
N MET A 69 -4.15 2.85 10.49
CA MET A 69 -3.23 2.00 11.23
C MET A 69 -2.13 1.43 10.35
N ILE A 70 -2.40 1.18 9.06
CA ILE A 70 -1.38 0.76 8.09
C ILE A 70 -0.34 1.86 7.91
N VAL A 71 -0.79 3.11 7.80
CA VAL A 71 0.10 4.27 7.66
C VAL A 71 0.99 4.40 8.90
N HIS A 72 0.39 4.34 10.09
CA HIS A 72 1.13 4.40 11.35
C HIS A 72 2.08 3.21 11.54
N TYR A 73 1.67 2.02 11.13
CA TYR A 73 2.49 0.81 11.21
C TYR A 73 3.75 0.93 10.37
N PHE A 74 3.64 1.44 9.14
CA PHE A 74 4.81 1.67 8.30
C PHE A 74 5.66 2.84 8.80
N ALA A 75 5.05 3.93 9.28
CA ALA A 75 5.78 5.06 9.86
C ALA A 75 6.59 4.67 11.12
N LYS A 76 6.03 3.81 11.99
CA LYS A 76 6.74 3.34 13.20
C LYS A 76 7.89 2.38 12.93
N ARG A 77 7.96 1.77 11.74
CA ARG A 77 9.02 0.82 11.36
C ARG A 77 10.13 1.46 10.52
N GLU A 78 10.20 2.78 10.44
CA GLU A 78 11.34 3.53 9.87
C GLU A 78 12.50 3.66 10.89
N VAL A 79 12.82 2.56 11.60
CA VAL A 79 13.98 2.43 12.49
C VAL A 79 14.77 1.19 12.10
#